data_AF-A0A947M4U8-F1
#
_entry.id   AF-A0A947M4U8-F1
#
_cell.length_a   1.000
_cell.length_b   1.000
_cell.length_c   1.000
_cell.angle_alpha   90.00
_cell.angle_beta   90.00
_cell.angle_gamma   90.00
#
_symmetry.space_group_name_H-M   'P 1'
#
loop_
_entity.id
_entity.type
_entity.pdbx_description
1 polymer ?
#
loop_
_entity_poly.entity_id
_entity_poly.type
_entity_poly.pdbx_seq_one_letter_code
_entity_poly.pdbx_strand_id
1 'polypeptide(L)'
;MASSSSSSKGGRRGLRAVFAAAALVGTYYVMAPAEQSLGPDNDFGPNPVQQEFIRLVAQKYDYTLLGDTHHARARIGMFATHKDSVAAMAAGGDTRLFLEAGPGAQKYFDAVAQGSDKPENFSYRWADRNMWLCGADVKEAYNVNFEQSLSQNPDVKFTGVDQRHAAGTDANAAMDSTVFKLAIGVPLVAYQLTYGCVTEKAFIPGAIVLALTGQAEQVFDSLIDDRDTTNQILSYPEKGGTIFYGAGHFGDKEGVIKGLLQERGYSVGHVNVYLDAKDAQNSIEPEENVPASLYVDEGDGDGIHTTTPEMAELHRQAVENVKRGGPAPFPAI
;
A
#
# COMPACT_ATOMS: atom_id res chain seq x y z
N MET A 1 -25.00 4.41 -56.36
CA MET A 1 -24.05 4.82 -55.31
C MET A 1 -24.13 3.80 -54.18
N ALA A 2 -23.18 2.89 -54.10
CA ALA A 2 -23.07 1.89 -53.03
C ALA A 2 -21.70 2.10 -52.38
N SER A 3 -21.67 2.60 -51.15
CA SER A 3 -20.45 2.74 -50.37
C SER A 3 -20.05 1.36 -49.84
N SER A 4 -18.94 0.83 -50.35
CA SER A 4 -18.32 -0.39 -49.85
C SER A 4 -17.67 -0.14 -48.49
N SER A 5 -18.32 -0.55 -47.41
CA SER A 5 -17.68 -0.71 -46.09
C SER A 5 -16.93 -2.04 -46.05
N SER A 6 -15.66 -2.07 -46.45
CA SER A 6 -14.80 -3.22 -46.19
C SER A 6 -13.46 -2.77 -45.63
N SER A 7 -13.24 -3.04 -44.33
CA SER A 7 -11.95 -3.45 -43.74
C SER A 7 -11.97 -3.16 -42.23
N SER A 8 -12.51 -4.09 -41.43
CA SER A 8 -12.29 -4.09 -39.96
C SER A 8 -11.97 -5.47 -39.38
N LYS A 9 -11.99 -6.52 -40.21
CA LYS A 9 -11.72 -7.90 -39.75
C LYS A 9 -10.23 -8.25 -39.67
N GLY A 10 -9.36 -7.56 -40.42
CA GLY A 10 -7.91 -7.76 -40.37
C GLY A 10 -7.27 -7.28 -39.07
N GLY A 11 -7.67 -6.10 -38.57
CA GLY A 11 -7.11 -5.52 -37.35
C GLY A 11 -7.38 -6.34 -36.08
N ARG A 12 -8.54 -6.99 -35.97
CA ARG A 12 -8.91 -7.77 -34.78
C ARG A 12 -8.13 -9.09 -34.62
N ARG A 13 -7.65 -9.69 -35.71
CA ARG A 13 -6.85 -10.93 -35.65
C ARG A 13 -5.39 -10.67 -35.32
N GLY A 14 -4.81 -9.60 -35.89
CA GLY A 14 -3.44 -9.17 -35.55
C GLY A 14 -3.32 -8.80 -34.08
N LEU A 15 -4.28 -8.04 -33.56
CA LEU A 15 -4.28 -7.61 -32.16
C LEU A 15 -4.35 -8.80 -31.18
N ARG A 16 -5.20 -9.80 -31.45
CA ARG A 16 -5.29 -11.02 -30.63
C ARG A 16 -4.01 -11.85 -30.63
N ALA A 17 -3.33 -11.96 -31.76
CA ALA A 17 -2.06 -12.69 -31.87
C ALA A 17 -0.95 -11.97 -31.09
N VAL A 18 -0.89 -10.63 -31.16
CA VAL A 18 0.03 -9.82 -30.36
C VAL A 18 -0.22 -10.00 -28.86
N PHE A 19 -1.48 -10.04 -28.42
CA PHE A 19 -1.81 -10.27 -27.00
C PHE A 19 -1.49 -11.68 -26.50
N ALA A 20 -1.77 -12.72 -27.30
CA ALA A 20 -1.42 -14.09 -26.93
C ALA A 20 0.11 -14.27 -26.85
N ALA A 21 0.84 -13.67 -27.80
CA ALA A 21 2.30 -13.63 -27.75
C ALA A 21 2.81 -12.84 -26.55
N ALA A 22 2.20 -11.69 -26.21
CA ALA A 22 2.58 -10.89 -25.04
C ALA A 22 2.32 -11.61 -23.71
N ALA A 23 1.20 -12.34 -23.58
CA ALA A 23 0.91 -13.16 -22.41
C ALA A 23 1.93 -14.30 -22.28
N LEU A 24 2.22 -15.02 -23.37
CA LEU A 24 3.20 -16.11 -23.37
C LEU A 24 4.63 -15.62 -23.11
N VAL A 25 5.04 -14.53 -23.75
CA VAL A 25 6.34 -13.88 -23.52
C VAL A 25 6.42 -13.35 -22.09
N GLY A 26 5.36 -12.74 -21.56
CA GLY A 26 5.29 -12.28 -20.17
C GLY A 26 5.47 -13.42 -19.17
N THR A 27 4.83 -14.56 -19.38
CA THR A 27 5.00 -15.75 -18.51
C THR A 27 6.33 -16.48 -18.72
N TYR A 28 6.96 -16.37 -19.90
CA TYR A 28 8.21 -17.09 -20.20
C TYR A 28 9.48 -16.28 -19.85
N TYR A 29 9.43 -14.94 -19.97
CA TYR A 29 10.56 -14.06 -19.67
C TYR A 29 10.65 -13.65 -18.20
N VAL A 30 9.53 -13.64 -17.49
CA VAL A 30 9.49 -13.17 -16.12
C VAL A 30 9.58 -14.38 -15.20
N MET A 31 10.79 -14.65 -14.70
CA MET A 31 11.04 -15.70 -13.71
C MET A 31 10.08 -15.58 -12.52
N ALA A 32 9.81 -16.70 -11.85
CA ALA A 32 9.09 -16.71 -10.59
C ALA A 32 9.72 -15.66 -9.65
N PRO A 33 8.91 -14.85 -8.96
CA PRO A 33 9.42 -13.93 -7.96
C PRO A 33 10.21 -14.71 -6.91
N ALA A 34 11.22 -14.06 -6.33
CA ALA A 34 11.90 -14.65 -5.18
C ALA A 34 10.86 -14.83 -4.07
N GLU A 35 10.57 -16.08 -3.71
CA GLU A 35 9.75 -16.38 -2.55
C GLU A 35 10.49 -15.91 -1.30
N GLN A 36 9.84 -15.03 -0.56
CA GLN A 36 10.28 -14.71 0.79
C GLN A 36 9.78 -15.84 1.68
N SER A 37 10.67 -16.53 2.37
CA SER A 37 10.25 -17.40 3.47
C SER A 37 10.03 -16.52 4.69
N LEU A 38 8.79 -16.54 5.20
CA LEU A 38 8.43 -15.97 6.49
C LEU A 38 7.97 -17.12 7.39
N GLY A 39 8.59 -17.25 8.55
CA GLY A 39 8.11 -18.16 9.58
C GLY A 39 6.94 -17.54 10.34
N PRO A 40 6.08 -18.35 10.99
CA PRO A 40 4.95 -17.88 11.79
C PRO A 40 5.40 -17.08 13.03
N ASP A 41 6.63 -17.27 13.49
CA ASP A 41 7.20 -16.58 14.66
C ASP A 41 7.95 -15.29 14.28
N ASN A 42 7.92 -14.88 13.02
CA ASN A 42 8.57 -13.65 12.58
C ASN A 42 7.76 -12.42 13.02
N ASP A 43 8.21 -11.81 14.12
CA ASP A 43 7.72 -10.51 14.59
C ASP A 43 8.50 -9.40 13.88
N PHE A 44 7.81 -8.62 13.04
CA PHE A 44 8.34 -7.44 12.36
C PHE A 44 7.85 -6.15 13.01
N GLY A 45 7.55 -6.18 14.31
CA GLY A 45 7.13 -5.01 15.06
C GLY A 45 8.23 -3.96 15.23
N PRO A 46 7.85 -2.68 15.38
CA PRO A 46 8.79 -1.60 15.63
C PRO A 46 9.48 -1.75 16.99
N ASN A 47 10.77 -1.38 17.07
CA ASN A 47 11.45 -1.26 18.36
C ASN A 47 10.86 -0.12 19.22
N PRO A 48 11.23 -0.01 20.52
CA PRO A 48 10.68 1.03 21.39
C PRO A 48 10.90 2.49 20.93
N VAL A 49 12.03 2.79 20.27
CA VAL A 49 12.32 4.14 19.74
C VAL A 49 11.44 4.43 18.52
N GLN A 50 11.25 3.45 17.63
CA GLN A 50 10.34 3.56 16.49
C GLN A 50 8.89 3.70 16.92
N GLN A 51 8.44 2.94 17.92
CA GLN A 51 7.11 3.09 18.52
C GLN A 51 6.91 4.52 19.05
N GLU A 52 7.86 5.03 19.83
CA GLU A 52 7.76 6.38 20.38
C GLU A 52 7.82 7.46 19.28
N PHE A 53 8.61 7.24 18.23
CA PHE A 53 8.65 8.13 17.07
C PHE A 53 7.32 8.16 16.33
N ILE A 54 6.73 7.00 16.02
CA ILE A 54 5.40 6.88 15.40
C ILE A 54 4.35 7.63 16.24
N ARG A 55 4.37 7.43 17.57
CA ARG A 55 3.47 8.11 18.51
C ARG A 55 3.63 9.64 18.44
N LEU A 56 4.86 10.14 18.43
CA LEU A 56 5.16 11.57 18.37
C LEU A 56 4.75 12.21 17.05
N VAL A 57 4.91 11.49 15.92
CA VAL A 57 4.42 11.93 14.61
C VAL A 57 2.90 12.01 14.63
N ALA A 58 2.21 10.94 15.03
CA ALA A 58 0.74 10.91 15.15
C ALA A 58 0.19 11.99 16.09
N GLN A 59 0.91 12.32 17.17
CA GLN A 59 0.54 13.39 18.09
C GLN A 59 0.65 14.80 17.47
N LYS A 60 1.62 15.00 16.57
CA LYS A 60 1.98 16.33 16.08
C LYS A 60 1.18 16.76 14.86
N TYR A 61 0.90 15.83 13.96
CA TYR A 61 0.27 16.12 12.67
C TYR A 61 -1.20 15.74 12.66
N ASP A 62 -1.97 16.34 11.76
CA ASP A 62 -3.36 15.96 11.57
C ASP A 62 -3.47 14.59 10.90
N TYR A 63 -2.59 14.28 9.94
CA TYR A 63 -2.48 12.96 9.34
C TYR A 63 -1.05 12.46 9.37
N THR A 64 -0.88 11.18 9.70
CA THR A 64 0.39 10.46 9.55
C THR A 64 0.34 9.65 8.26
N LEU A 65 1.31 9.82 7.37
CA LEU A 65 1.45 8.99 6.17
C LEU A 65 2.55 7.95 6.43
N LEU A 66 2.21 6.68 6.26
CA LEU A 66 3.15 5.56 6.27
C LEU A 66 3.25 4.97 4.87
N GLY A 67 4.34 5.27 4.17
CA GLY A 67 4.56 4.82 2.80
C GLY A 67 5.01 3.37 2.72
N ASP A 68 4.23 2.52 2.04
CA ASP A 68 4.67 1.22 1.55
C ASP A 68 5.59 1.43 0.34
N THR A 69 6.87 1.23 0.55
CA THR A 69 7.90 1.50 -0.47
C THR A 69 8.09 0.31 -1.42
N HIS A 70 7.50 -0.84 -1.11
CA HIS A 70 7.58 -2.04 -1.94
C HIS A 70 6.52 -3.09 -1.56
N HIS A 71 5.35 -3.04 -2.21
CA HIS A 71 4.19 -3.92 -1.94
C HIS A 71 4.46 -5.43 -1.89
N ALA A 72 5.47 -5.91 -2.61
CA ALA A 72 5.84 -7.33 -2.61
C ALA A 72 6.61 -7.78 -1.35
N ARG A 73 7.04 -6.85 -0.49
CA ARG A 73 7.78 -7.16 0.75
C ARG A 73 6.82 -7.16 1.91
N ALA A 74 6.30 -8.35 2.22
CA ALA A 74 5.34 -8.54 3.32
C ALA A 74 5.79 -7.90 4.63
N ARG A 75 7.10 -7.90 4.93
CA ARG A 75 7.69 -7.30 6.14
C ARG A 75 7.35 -5.82 6.31
N ILE A 76 7.31 -5.03 5.23
CA ILE A 76 6.98 -3.60 5.27
C ILE A 76 5.53 -3.41 5.71
N GLY A 77 4.61 -4.13 5.07
CA GLY A 77 3.20 -4.09 5.45
C GLY A 77 2.96 -4.64 6.85
N MET A 78 3.60 -5.76 7.23
CA MET A 78 3.51 -6.35 8.57
C MET A 78 4.05 -5.42 9.66
N PHE A 79 5.08 -4.63 9.37
CA PHE A 79 5.59 -3.59 10.27
C PHE A 79 4.57 -2.45 10.40
N ALA A 80 4.10 -1.89 9.29
CA ALA A 80 3.19 -0.75 9.31
C ALA A 80 1.85 -1.08 9.96
N THR A 81 1.34 -2.30 9.74
CA THR A 81 0.11 -2.80 10.35
C THR A 81 0.37 -3.61 11.62
N HIS A 82 1.59 -3.62 12.18
CA HIS A 82 1.89 -4.36 13.41
C HIS A 82 1.07 -3.82 14.59
N LYS A 83 0.70 -4.69 15.53
CA LYS A 83 -0.07 -4.30 16.72
C LYS A 83 0.58 -3.16 17.51
N ASP A 84 1.90 -3.15 17.59
CA ASP A 84 2.67 -2.15 18.35
C ASP A 84 2.84 -0.84 17.56
N SER A 85 2.89 -0.91 16.22
CA SER A 85 2.81 0.29 15.37
C SER A 85 1.44 0.95 15.53
N VAL A 86 0.37 0.16 15.48
CA VAL A 86 -1.00 0.65 15.62
C VAL A 86 -1.26 1.18 17.03
N ALA A 87 -0.76 0.51 18.06
CA ALA A 87 -0.83 1.01 19.45
C ALA A 87 -0.08 2.33 19.61
N ALA A 88 1.10 2.49 18.98
CA ALA A 88 1.83 3.74 18.97
C ALA A 88 1.05 4.88 18.29
N MET A 89 0.41 4.62 17.15
CA MET A 89 -0.48 5.59 16.48
C MET A 89 -1.63 5.99 17.40
N ALA A 90 -2.30 5.01 18.02
CA ALA A 90 -3.40 5.23 18.96
C ALA A 90 -2.98 6.10 20.15
N ALA A 91 -1.80 5.83 20.72
CA ALA A 91 -1.24 6.63 21.80
C ALA A 91 -0.82 8.04 21.36
N GLY A 92 -0.64 8.27 20.05
CA GLY A 92 -0.50 9.59 19.45
C GLY A 92 -1.83 10.33 19.30
N GLY A 93 -2.95 9.63 19.37
CA GLY A 93 -4.31 10.16 19.23
C GLY A 93 -5.03 9.73 17.96
N ASP A 94 -4.38 8.95 17.09
CA ASP A 94 -5.01 8.44 15.87
C ASP A 94 -6.04 7.37 16.22
N THR A 95 -7.29 7.55 15.77
CA THR A 95 -8.40 6.61 16.01
C THR A 95 -8.72 5.76 14.78
N ARG A 96 -7.96 5.95 13.70
CA ARG A 96 -8.21 5.34 12.40
C ARG A 96 -6.93 5.06 11.64
N LEU A 97 -6.86 3.86 11.05
CA LEU A 97 -5.85 3.48 10.08
C LEU A 97 -6.52 3.30 8.71
N PHE A 98 -6.26 4.22 7.80
CA PHE A 98 -6.72 4.15 6.43
C PHE A 98 -5.78 3.28 5.60
N LEU A 99 -6.33 2.36 4.81
CA LEU A 99 -5.58 1.40 4.02
C LEU A 99 -5.85 1.57 2.53
N GLU A 100 -4.84 1.25 1.71
CA GLU A 100 -4.95 0.97 0.27
C GLU A 100 -5.75 -0.31 0.01
N ALA A 101 -7.01 -0.28 0.43
CA ALA A 101 -7.99 -1.32 0.28
C ALA A 101 -9.30 -0.68 -0.18
N GLY A 102 -10.02 -1.32 -1.09
CA GLY A 102 -11.35 -0.83 -1.48
C GLY A 102 -12.35 -0.92 -0.32
N PRO A 103 -13.44 -0.11 -0.34
CA PRO A 103 -14.48 -0.13 0.70
C PRO A 103 -15.11 -1.50 0.96
N GLY A 104 -15.05 -2.41 -0.03
CA GLY A 104 -15.51 -3.80 0.11
C GLY A 104 -14.77 -4.59 1.19
N ALA A 105 -13.56 -4.16 1.59
CA ALA A 105 -12.78 -4.77 2.65
C ALA A 105 -13.36 -4.50 4.06
N GLN A 106 -14.19 -3.47 4.24
CA GLN A 106 -14.60 -3.03 5.58
C GLN A 106 -15.30 -4.12 6.40
N LYS A 107 -16.15 -4.92 5.74
CA LYS A 107 -16.86 -6.04 6.41
C LYS A 107 -15.90 -7.05 7.03
N TYR A 108 -14.73 -7.24 6.43
CA TYR A 108 -13.70 -8.13 6.96
C TYR A 108 -13.07 -7.54 8.21
N PHE A 109 -12.63 -6.28 8.11
CA PHE A 109 -11.99 -5.56 9.20
C PHE A 109 -12.89 -5.53 10.43
N ASP A 110 -14.16 -5.17 10.24
CA ASP A 110 -15.16 -5.12 11.32
C ASP A 110 -15.41 -6.49 11.96
N ALA A 111 -15.52 -7.56 11.15
CA ALA A 111 -15.79 -8.91 11.67
C ALA A 111 -14.62 -9.44 12.53
N VAL A 112 -13.38 -9.22 12.08
CA VAL A 112 -12.17 -9.61 12.82
C VAL A 112 -12.03 -8.80 14.10
N ALA A 113 -12.17 -7.47 14.04
CA ALA A 113 -12.06 -6.60 15.21
C ALA A 113 -13.09 -6.93 16.29
N GLN A 114 -14.30 -7.36 15.91
CA GLN A 114 -15.37 -7.72 16.84
C GLN A 114 -15.27 -9.15 17.39
N GLY A 115 -14.27 -9.93 16.98
CA GLY A 115 -14.16 -11.35 17.33
C GLY A 115 -15.37 -12.17 16.89
N SER A 116 -16.12 -11.70 15.89
CA SER A 116 -17.32 -12.37 15.39
C SER A 116 -16.93 -13.59 14.58
N ASP A 117 -17.81 -14.60 14.56
CA ASP A 117 -17.66 -15.72 13.62
C ASP A 117 -17.52 -15.15 12.21
N LYS A 118 -16.36 -15.41 11.59
CA LYS A 118 -16.12 -15.06 10.19
C LYS A 118 -17.26 -15.74 9.40
N PRO A 119 -18.10 -15.01 8.65
CA PRO A 119 -19.24 -15.64 7.97
C PRO A 119 -18.77 -16.87 7.18
N GLU A 120 -19.51 -17.98 7.19
CA GLU A 120 -19.04 -19.27 6.63
C GLU A 120 -18.65 -19.22 5.12
N ASN A 121 -18.95 -18.13 4.41
CA ASN A 121 -18.57 -17.87 3.02
C ASN A 121 -17.56 -16.72 2.86
N PHE A 122 -16.88 -16.32 3.93
CA PHE A 122 -15.97 -15.18 3.94
C PHE A 122 -14.59 -15.62 3.42
N SER A 123 -14.48 -15.83 2.11
CA SER A 123 -13.20 -16.13 1.42
C SER A 123 -12.28 -14.89 1.28
N TYR A 124 -12.43 -13.91 2.15
CA TYR A 124 -11.83 -12.59 2.04
C TYR A 124 -10.92 -12.38 3.26
N ARG A 125 -9.76 -13.04 3.26
CA ARG A 125 -8.65 -12.59 4.12
C ARG A 125 -7.84 -11.58 3.32
N TRP A 126 -7.30 -10.59 4.02
CA TRP A 126 -6.71 -9.43 3.38
C TRP A 126 -5.52 -9.80 2.47
N ALA A 127 -4.55 -10.56 2.98
CA ALA A 127 -3.38 -10.96 2.21
C ALA A 127 -3.71 -11.97 1.08
N ASP A 128 -4.81 -12.71 1.19
CA ASP A 128 -5.24 -13.68 0.15
C ASP A 128 -5.62 -12.96 -1.16
N ARG A 129 -6.11 -11.73 -1.04
CA ARG A 129 -6.44 -10.84 -2.16
C ARG A 129 -5.29 -9.93 -2.57
N ASN A 130 -4.26 -9.80 -1.75
CA ASN A 130 -3.08 -9.04 -2.10
C ASN A 130 -2.32 -9.78 -3.21
N MET A 131 -2.36 -9.22 -4.42
CA MET A 131 -1.69 -9.79 -5.58
C MET A 131 -0.18 -9.67 -5.49
N TRP A 132 0.36 -8.75 -4.69
CA TRP A 132 1.81 -8.52 -4.60
C TRP A 132 2.54 -9.53 -3.72
N LEU A 133 1.84 -10.18 -2.79
CA LEU A 133 2.43 -11.14 -1.87
C LEU A 133 2.49 -12.55 -2.48
N CYS A 134 3.68 -13.15 -2.47
CA CYS A 134 3.95 -14.47 -3.03
C CYS A 134 4.06 -15.54 -1.95
N GLY A 135 3.45 -16.71 -2.20
CA GLY A 135 3.50 -17.86 -1.28
C GLY A 135 2.36 -17.89 -0.26
N ALA A 136 1.82 -19.08 -0.01
CA ALA A 136 0.73 -19.26 0.95
C ALA A 136 1.17 -18.93 2.39
N ASP A 137 2.38 -19.35 2.77
CA ASP A 137 2.92 -19.14 4.12
C ASP A 137 3.14 -17.65 4.43
N VAL A 138 3.60 -16.87 3.45
CA VAL A 138 3.74 -15.41 3.56
C VAL A 138 2.39 -14.74 3.77
N LYS A 139 1.37 -15.14 2.99
CA LYS A 139 0.02 -14.61 3.12
C LYS A 139 -0.60 -14.99 4.46
N GLU A 140 -0.36 -16.20 4.94
CA GLU A 140 -0.79 -16.65 6.26
C GLU A 140 -0.16 -15.79 7.35
N ALA A 141 1.16 -15.64 7.36
CA ALA A 141 1.89 -14.83 8.32
C ALA A 141 1.40 -13.37 8.33
N TYR A 142 1.20 -12.78 7.14
CA TYR A 142 0.65 -11.44 7.01
C TYR A 142 -0.77 -11.34 7.59
N ASN A 143 -1.66 -12.28 7.24
CA ASN A 143 -3.02 -12.28 7.76
C ASN A 143 -3.04 -12.42 9.29
N VAL A 144 -2.21 -13.30 9.87
CA VAL A 144 -2.12 -13.47 11.34
C VAL A 144 -1.69 -12.15 11.99
N ASN A 145 -0.63 -11.52 11.48
CA ASN A 145 -0.15 -10.22 11.98
C ASN A 145 -1.24 -9.13 11.88
N PHE A 146 -1.93 -9.05 10.75
CA PHE A 146 -2.98 -8.06 10.52
C PHE A 146 -4.20 -8.30 11.41
N GLU A 147 -4.66 -9.55 11.52
CA GLU A 147 -5.79 -9.93 12.38
C GLU A 147 -5.47 -9.75 13.87
N GLN A 148 -4.23 -10.00 14.30
CA GLN A 148 -3.75 -9.70 15.64
C GLN A 148 -3.83 -8.20 15.93
N SER A 149 -3.48 -7.37 14.95
CA SER A 149 -3.47 -5.92 15.12
C SER A 149 -4.88 -5.34 15.21
N LEU A 150 -5.82 -5.86 14.42
CA LEU A 150 -7.25 -5.56 14.52
C LEU A 150 -7.85 -5.94 15.89
N SER A 151 -7.49 -7.11 16.40
CA SER A 151 -8.05 -7.64 17.65
C SER A 151 -7.43 -7.01 18.91
N GLN A 152 -6.17 -6.61 18.86
CA GLN A 152 -5.45 -6.04 20.01
C GLN A 152 -5.50 -4.51 20.07
N ASN A 153 -6.01 -3.85 19.03
CA ASN A 153 -6.22 -2.40 19.00
C ASN A 153 -7.68 -2.04 18.67
N PRO A 154 -8.66 -2.43 19.49
CA PRO A 154 -10.08 -2.26 19.19
C PRO A 154 -10.52 -0.78 19.06
N ASP A 155 -9.74 0.14 19.63
CA ASP A 155 -10.00 1.58 19.57
C ASP A 155 -9.55 2.22 18.24
N VAL A 156 -8.76 1.50 17.43
CA VAL A 156 -8.34 1.96 16.10
C VAL A 156 -9.17 1.28 15.02
N LYS A 157 -9.91 2.08 14.24
CA LYS A 157 -10.71 1.58 13.12
C LYS A 157 -9.87 1.45 11.86
N PHE A 158 -9.69 0.21 11.40
CA PHE A 158 -9.08 -0.04 10.09
C PHE A 158 -10.12 0.23 9.00
N THR A 159 -9.74 1.05 8.01
CA THR A 159 -10.69 1.57 7.03
C THR A 159 -10.14 1.43 5.61
N GLY A 160 -10.84 0.70 4.75
CA GLY A 160 -10.51 0.65 3.32
C GLY A 160 -11.03 1.87 2.59
N VAL A 161 -10.14 2.68 2.01
CA VAL A 161 -10.50 3.96 1.36
C VAL A 161 -10.20 4.06 -0.12
N ASP A 162 -9.52 3.07 -0.73
CA ASP A 162 -9.13 3.14 -2.14
C ASP A 162 -10.34 3.15 -3.09
N GLN A 163 -10.57 4.29 -3.74
CA GLN A 163 -11.70 4.49 -4.66
C GLN A 163 -11.37 4.16 -6.11
N ARG A 164 -10.13 3.77 -6.45
CA ARG A 164 -9.76 3.46 -7.85
C ARG A 164 -10.55 2.28 -8.43
N HIS A 165 -11.04 1.41 -7.55
CA HIS A 165 -11.89 0.27 -7.91
C HIS A 165 -13.39 0.53 -7.69
N ALA A 166 -13.77 1.71 -7.19
CA ALA A 166 -15.17 2.06 -7.02
C ALA A 166 -15.83 2.30 -8.39
N ALA A 167 -17.06 1.83 -8.55
CA ALA A 167 -17.77 1.97 -9.80
C ALA A 167 -18.01 3.45 -10.14
N GLY A 168 -17.71 3.84 -11.37
CA GLY A 168 -18.00 5.17 -11.89
C GLY A 168 -16.92 6.22 -11.65
N THR A 169 -15.73 5.84 -11.16
CA THR A 169 -14.56 6.72 -11.11
C THR A 169 -13.82 6.74 -12.46
N ASP A 170 -13.06 7.80 -12.74
CA ASP A 170 -12.27 7.90 -13.96
C ASP A 170 -11.18 6.81 -14.03
N ALA A 171 -10.59 6.47 -12.89
CA ALA A 171 -9.69 5.32 -12.75
C ALA A 171 -10.39 4.00 -13.12
N ASN A 172 -11.60 3.77 -12.61
CA ASN A 172 -12.38 2.58 -12.96
C ASN A 172 -12.70 2.53 -14.46
N ALA A 173 -13.07 3.66 -15.08
CA ALA A 173 -13.32 3.75 -16.52
C ALA A 173 -12.06 3.46 -17.36
N ALA A 174 -10.89 3.98 -16.93
CA ALA A 174 -9.61 3.71 -17.58
C ALA A 174 -9.22 2.24 -17.47
N MET A 175 -9.35 1.65 -16.28
CA MET A 175 -9.13 0.23 -16.01
C MET A 175 -10.13 -0.68 -16.76
N ASP A 176 -11.35 -0.20 -16.99
CA ASP A 176 -12.38 -0.95 -17.70
C ASP A 176 -12.24 -0.92 -19.23
N SER A 177 -11.34 -0.08 -19.75
CA SER A 177 -11.06 0.02 -21.17
C SER A 177 -10.58 -1.33 -21.73
N THR A 178 -10.97 -1.62 -22.98
CA THR A 178 -10.54 -2.86 -23.66
C THR A 178 -9.01 -2.92 -23.80
N VAL A 179 -8.36 -1.76 -23.95
CA VAL A 179 -6.91 -1.67 -24.04
C VAL A 179 -6.27 -2.06 -22.71
N PHE A 180 -6.72 -1.48 -21.58
CA PHE A 180 -6.20 -1.84 -20.26
C PHE A 180 -6.40 -3.32 -19.95
N LYS A 181 -7.61 -3.85 -20.15
CA LYS A 181 -7.93 -5.26 -19.86
C LYS A 181 -7.02 -6.22 -20.62
N LEU A 182 -6.72 -5.93 -21.88
CA LEU A 182 -5.90 -6.82 -22.71
C LEU A 182 -4.40 -6.57 -22.52
N ALA A 183 -3.97 -5.33 -22.30
CA ALA A 183 -2.57 -4.94 -22.15
C ALA A 183 -2.04 -5.26 -20.75
N ILE A 184 -2.82 -5.01 -19.71
CA ILE A 184 -2.42 -5.14 -18.31
C ILE A 184 -3.19 -6.26 -17.63
N GLY A 185 -4.53 -6.24 -17.71
CA GLY A 185 -5.38 -7.17 -16.96
C GLY A 185 -5.11 -8.65 -17.25
N VAL A 186 -5.07 -9.03 -18.53
CA VAL A 186 -4.81 -10.42 -18.94
C VAL A 186 -3.41 -10.89 -18.54
N PRO A 187 -2.32 -10.15 -18.80
CA PRO A 187 -1.00 -10.52 -18.30
C PRO A 187 -0.92 -10.63 -16.78
N LEU A 188 -1.51 -9.70 -16.03
CA LEU A 188 -1.55 -9.77 -14.57
C LEU A 188 -2.26 -11.03 -14.08
N VAL A 189 -3.45 -11.34 -14.62
CA VAL A 189 -4.20 -12.54 -14.24
C VAL A 189 -3.43 -13.81 -14.60
N ALA A 190 -2.83 -13.87 -15.79
CA ALA A 190 -2.02 -15.02 -16.20
C ALA A 190 -0.82 -15.21 -15.27
N TYR A 191 -0.13 -14.12 -14.93
CA TYR A 191 1.01 -14.13 -14.02
C TYR A 191 0.59 -14.57 -12.60
N GLN A 192 -0.49 -14.00 -12.08
CA GLN A 192 -1.11 -14.37 -10.80
C GLN A 192 -1.52 -15.85 -10.75
N LEU A 193 -2.12 -16.39 -11.81
CA LEU A 193 -2.50 -17.81 -11.88
C LEU A 193 -1.28 -18.73 -11.96
N THR A 194 -0.17 -18.26 -12.52
CA THR A 194 1.06 -19.04 -12.69
C THR A 194 1.90 -19.06 -11.42
N TYR A 195 2.04 -17.91 -10.75
CA TYR A 195 2.98 -17.72 -9.64
C TYR A 195 2.32 -17.43 -8.28
N GLY A 196 1.00 -17.30 -8.23
CA GLY A 196 0.26 -16.97 -7.00
C GLY A 196 0.39 -15.51 -6.53
N CYS A 197 1.10 -14.67 -7.29
CA CYS A 197 1.34 -13.25 -7.05
C CYS A 197 1.76 -12.52 -8.34
N VAL A 198 1.98 -11.19 -8.27
CA VAL A 198 2.47 -10.31 -9.34
C VAL A 198 3.70 -9.50 -8.89
N THR A 199 4.54 -9.14 -9.86
CA THR A 199 5.67 -8.20 -9.68
C THR A 199 5.55 -7.06 -10.67
N GLU A 200 6.32 -5.99 -10.49
CA GLU A 200 6.41 -4.89 -11.46
C GLU A 200 6.73 -5.37 -12.89
N LYS A 201 7.48 -6.48 -13.01
CA LYS A 201 7.79 -7.08 -14.31
C LYS A 201 6.56 -7.60 -15.05
N ALA A 202 5.49 -7.95 -14.33
CA ALA A 202 4.22 -8.34 -14.94
C ALA A 202 3.54 -7.17 -15.69
N PHE A 203 3.91 -5.93 -15.40
CA PHE A 203 3.39 -4.73 -16.06
C PHE A 203 4.19 -4.35 -17.32
N ILE A 204 5.40 -4.87 -17.53
CA ILE A 204 6.25 -4.51 -18.68
C ILE A 204 5.54 -4.69 -20.03
N PRO A 205 4.88 -5.84 -20.32
CA PRO A 205 4.18 -6.01 -21.59
C PRO A 205 3.04 -5.00 -21.76
N GLY A 206 2.32 -4.71 -20.68
CA GLY A 206 1.23 -3.73 -20.67
C GLY A 206 1.72 -2.32 -20.89
N ALA A 207 2.80 -1.92 -20.23
CA ALA A 207 3.43 -0.61 -20.39
C ALA A 207 3.89 -0.39 -21.85
N ILE A 208 4.47 -1.40 -22.50
CA ILE A 208 4.85 -1.33 -23.92
C ILE A 208 3.61 -1.11 -24.81
N VAL A 209 2.53 -1.86 -24.58
CA VAL A 209 1.30 -1.71 -25.37
C VAL A 209 0.65 -0.34 -25.14
N LEU A 210 0.64 0.15 -23.90
CA LEU A 210 0.12 1.48 -23.59
C LEU A 210 0.96 2.59 -24.24
N ALA A 211 2.29 2.45 -24.24
CA ALA A 211 3.18 3.39 -24.92
C ALA A 211 2.94 3.40 -26.44
N LEU A 212 2.80 2.23 -27.06
CA LEU A 212 2.53 2.11 -28.50
C LEU A 212 1.15 2.64 -28.91
N THR A 213 0.20 2.72 -27.98
CA THR A 213 -1.15 3.23 -28.23
C THR A 213 -1.33 4.71 -27.83
N GLY A 214 -0.31 5.34 -27.25
CA GLY A 214 -0.38 6.72 -26.76
C GLY A 214 -1.29 6.88 -25.54
N GLN A 215 -1.62 5.79 -24.84
CA GLN A 215 -2.53 5.79 -23.68
C GLN A 215 -1.80 5.64 -22.34
N ALA A 216 -0.47 5.53 -22.35
CA ALA A 216 0.33 5.32 -21.13
C ALA A 216 0.10 6.43 -20.09
N GLU A 217 0.25 7.69 -20.48
CA GLU A 217 0.09 8.84 -19.59
C GLU A 217 -1.31 8.86 -18.95
N GLN A 218 -2.37 8.83 -19.76
CA GLN A 218 -3.75 8.80 -19.27
C GLN A 218 -4.02 7.66 -18.28
N VAL A 219 -3.53 6.45 -18.57
CA VAL A 219 -3.76 5.30 -17.68
C VAL A 219 -2.96 5.45 -16.40
N PHE A 220 -1.67 5.77 -16.47
CA PHE A 220 -0.84 5.88 -15.27
C PHE A 220 -1.25 7.05 -14.38
N ASP A 221 -1.61 8.20 -14.97
CA ASP A 221 -2.11 9.35 -14.21
C ASP A 221 -3.41 9.01 -13.48
N SER A 222 -4.31 8.26 -14.13
CA SER A 222 -5.55 7.83 -13.48
C SER A 222 -5.34 6.85 -12.32
N LEU A 223 -4.21 6.13 -12.29
CA LEU A 223 -3.87 5.19 -11.21
C LEU A 223 -3.29 5.88 -9.98
N ILE A 224 -2.83 7.14 -10.12
CA ILE A 224 -2.28 7.97 -9.04
C ILE A 224 -3.16 9.18 -8.70
N ASP A 225 -4.32 9.33 -9.35
CA ASP A 225 -5.31 10.34 -8.97
C ASP A 225 -6.09 9.87 -7.73
N ASP A 226 -5.72 10.43 -6.58
CA ASP A 226 -6.25 10.10 -5.28
C ASP A 226 -7.35 11.07 -4.82
N ARG A 227 -7.94 11.87 -5.72
CA ARG A 227 -8.99 12.84 -5.33
C ARG A 227 -10.16 12.17 -4.61
N ASP A 228 -10.69 11.09 -5.18
CA ASP A 228 -11.81 10.35 -4.59
C ASP A 228 -11.42 9.62 -3.31
N THR A 229 -10.23 9.00 -3.30
CA THR A 229 -9.66 8.37 -2.09
C THR A 229 -9.51 9.39 -0.95
N THR A 230 -8.99 10.58 -1.26
CA THR A 230 -8.81 11.65 -0.27
C THR A 230 -10.16 12.23 0.18
N ASN A 231 -11.13 12.39 -0.73
CA ASN A 231 -12.50 12.78 -0.35
C ASN A 231 -13.13 11.76 0.60
N GLN A 232 -12.90 10.46 0.35
CA GLN A 232 -13.37 9.39 1.24
C GLN A 232 -12.70 9.49 2.62
N ILE A 233 -11.38 9.66 2.70
CA ILE A 233 -10.64 9.89 3.96
C ILE A 233 -11.24 11.06 4.74
N LEU A 234 -11.52 12.17 4.06
CA LEU A 234 -12.04 13.39 4.69
C LEU A 234 -13.55 13.34 5.02
N SER A 235 -14.27 12.33 4.53
CA SER A 235 -15.67 12.11 4.89
C SER A 235 -15.85 11.60 6.32
N TYR A 236 -14.78 11.10 6.93
CA TYR A 236 -14.81 10.66 8.32
C TYR A 236 -14.77 11.90 9.24
N PRO A 237 -15.72 12.02 10.19
CA PRO A 237 -15.92 13.24 10.98
C PRO A 237 -14.86 13.45 12.07
N GLU A 238 -14.03 12.44 12.32
CA GLU A 238 -12.90 12.50 13.25
C GLU A 238 -11.76 13.25 12.58
N LYS A 239 -11.13 14.19 13.30
CA LYS A 239 -9.92 14.84 12.79
C LYS A 239 -8.79 13.81 12.77
N GLY A 240 -8.27 13.52 11.59
CA GLY A 240 -6.98 12.86 11.43
C GLY A 240 -6.99 11.35 11.35
N GLY A 241 -5.80 10.77 11.43
CA GLY A 241 -5.54 9.34 11.36
C GLY A 241 -4.24 9.00 10.64
N THR A 242 -3.85 7.73 10.71
CA THR A 242 -2.73 7.22 9.92
C THR A 242 -3.24 6.70 8.58
N ILE A 243 -2.54 7.00 7.49
CA ILE A 243 -2.78 6.50 6.15
C ILE A 243 -1.60 5.60 5.75
N PHE A 244 -1.85 4.30 5.62
CA PHE A 244 -0.90 3.34 5.07
C PHE A 244 -1.24 3.03 3.62
N TYR A 245 -0.35 3.42 2.72
CA TYR A 245 -0.57 3.41 1.26
C TYR A 245 0.77 3.30 0.54
N GLY A 246 0.77 2.91 -0.74
CA GLY A 246 1.95 2.94 -1.60
C GLY A 246 2.64 4.30 -1.56
N ALA A 247 3.96 4.31 -1.32
CA ALA A 247 4.72 5.53 -1.08
C ALA A 247 4.63 6.55 -2.24
N GLY A 248 4.43 6.07 -3.48
CA GLY A 248 4.22 6.93 -4.65
C GLY A 248 2.98 7.84 -4.58
N HIS A 249 2.05 7.57 -3.66
CA HIS A 249 0.87 8.40 -3.37
C HIS A 249 1.16 9.56 -2.40
N PHE A 250 2.40 9.67 -1.92
CA PHE A 250 2.85 10.68 -0.97
C PHE A 250 3.94 11.61 -1.53
N GLY A 251 4.23 11.51 -2.83
CA GLY A 251 5.14 12.44 -3.51
C GLY A 251 4.57 13.85 -3.67
N ASP A 252 5.26 14.68 -4.45
CA ASP A 252 4.89 16.09 -4.68
C ASP A 252 4.07 16.30 -5.97
N LYS A 253 3.49 15.22 -6.53
CA LYS A 253 2.66 15.28 -7.74
C LYS A 253 1.28 15.86 -7.42
N GLU A 254 0.68 16.54 -8.39
CA GLU A 254 -0.71 16.99 -8.27
C GLU A 254 -1.64 15.77 -8.19
N GLY A 255 -2.67 15.85 -7.35
CA GLY A 255 -3.71 14.83 -7.26
C GLY A 255 -3.36 13.63 -6.37
N VAL A 256 -2.20 13.61 -5.72
CA VAL A 256 -1.86 12.55 -4.75
C VAL A 256 -2.28 12.93 -3.31
N ILE A 257 -2.46 11.93 -2.44
CA ILE A 257 -3.02 12.08 -1.08
C ILE A 257 -2.36 13.22 -0.29
N LYS A 258 -1.02 13.25 -0.22
CA LYS A 258 -0.28 14.25 0.58
C LYS A 258 -0.62 15.68 0.16
N GLY A 259 -0.50 15.99 -1.14
CA GLY A 259 -0.78 17.32 -1.69
C GLY A 259 -2.23 17.72 -1.45
N LEU A 260 -3.17 16.81 -1.71
CA LEU A 260 -4.60 17.05 -1.54
C LEU A 260 -5.03 17.30 -0.08
N LEU A 261 -4.32 16.72 0.90
CA LEU A 261 -4.53 17.01 2.32
C LEU A 261 -3.99 18.39 2.69
N GLN A 262 -2.78 18.71 2.23
CA GLN A 262 -2.13 20.00 2.50
C GLN A 262 -2.89 21.19 1.87
N GLU A 263 -3.42 21.03 0.66
CA GLU A 263 -4.27 22.01 -0.02
C GLU A 263 -5.53 22.37 0.80
N ARG A 264 -6.02 21.41 1.61
CA ARG A 264 -7.16 21.61 2.51
C ARG A 264 -6.75 22.11 3.90
N GLY A 265 -5.46 22.43 4.09
CA GLY A 265 -4.94 23.03 5.32
C GLY A 265 -4.62 22.03 6.43
N TYR A 266 -4.58 20.72 6.13
CA TYR A 266 -4.15 19.71 7.10
C TYR A 266 -2.63 19.63 7.17
N SER A 267 -2.11 19.52 8.38
CA SER A 267 -0.71 19.19 8.64
C SER A 267 -0.47 17.69 8.47
N VAL A 268 0.65 17.33 7.84
CA VAL A 268 0.92 15.95 7.40
C VAL A 268 2.32 15.52 7.81
N GLY A 269 2.42 14.45 8.59
CA GLY A 269 3.69 13.80 8.94
C GLY A 269 3.97 12.67 7.96
N HIS A 270 4.98 12.82 7.10
CA HIS A 270 5.31 11.81 6.08
C HIS A 270 6.51 10.97 6.51
N VAL A 271 6.26 9.67 6.66
CA VAL A 271 7.26 8.66 6.99
C VAL A 271 7.15 7.50 5.99
N ASN A 272 8.24 7.11 5.35
CA ASN A 272 8.26 5.90 4.53
C ASN A 272 8.81 4.71 5.33
N VAL A 273 8.29 3.51 5.06
CA VAL A 273 8.78 2.27 5.66
C VAL A 273 9.56 1.48 4.60
N TYR A 274 10.80 1.15 4.91
CA TYR A 274 11.70 0.40 4.05
C TYR A 274 12.12 -0.89 4.74
N LEU A 275 12.56 -1.88 3.97
CA LEU A 275 13.14 -3.07 4.57
C LEU A 275 14.46 -2.74 5.29
N ASP A 276 15.38 -2.08 4.59
CA ASP A 276 16.70 -1.73 5.07
C ASP A 276 17.25 -0.51 4.29
N ALA A 277 18.44 -0.01 4.64
CA ALA A 277 19.06 1.13 3.97
C ALA A 277 19.35 0.89 2.47
N LYS A 278 19.64 -0.37 2.08
CA LYS A 278 19.87 -0.72 0.67
C LYS A 278 18.56 -0.66 -0.11
N ASP A 279 17.46 -1.10 0.50
CA ASP A 279 16.13 -0.98 -0.06
C ASP A 279 15.75 0.49 -0.26
N ALA A 280 16.00 1.34 0.73
CA ALA A 280 15.74 2.77 0.64
C ALA A 280 16.42 3.45 -0.56
N GLN A 281 17.65 3.06 -0.89
CA GLN A 281 18.36 3.60 -2.05
C GLN A 281 17.81 3.13 -3.39
N ASN A 282 17.14 1.96 -3.43
CA ASN A 282 16.65 1.34 -4.66
C ASN A 282 15.12 1.41 -4.80
N SER A 283 14.45 2.06 -3.86
CA SER A 283 13.00 2.22 -3.88
C SER A 283 12.54 3.24 -4.92
N ILE A 284 11.27 3.11 -5.32
CA ILE A 284 10.57 4.09 -6.17
C ILE A 284 10.49 5.48 -5.54
N GLU A 285 10.55 5.57 -4.21
CA GLU A 285 10.62 6.81 -3.44
C GLU A 285 11.89 6.75 -2.58
N PRO A 286 13.04 7.20 -3.11
CA PRO A 286 14.31 7.17 -2.39
C PRO A 286 14.25 7.99 -1.10
N GLU A 287 14.94 7.51 -0.06
CA GLU A 287 14.96 8.12 1.27
C GLU A 287 15.31 9.62 1.29
N GLU A 288 16.20 10.06 0.39
CA GLU A 288 16.63 11.46 0.29
C GLU A 288 15.48 12.44 -0.01
N ASN A 289 14.35 11.93 -0.52
CA ASN A 289 13.19 12.72 -0.89
C ASN A 289 12.07 12.69 0.16
N VAL A 290 12.25 11.98 1.28
CA VAL A 290 11.22 11.85 2.32
C VAL A 290 11.67 12.41 3.66
N PRO A 291 10.77 13.05 4.43
CA PRO A 291 11.14 13.69 5.70
C PRO A 291 11.71 12.75 6.75
N ALA A 292 11.22 11.51 6.77
CA ALA A 292 11.68 10.44 7.64
C ALA A 292 11.49 9.05 7.02
N SER A 293 12.34 8.12 7.45
CA SER A 293 12.35 6.71 7.07
C SER A 293 12.34 5.84 8.32
N LEU A 294 11.58 4.74 8.28
CA LEU A 294 11.63 3.63 9.22
C LEU A 294 12.16 2.39 8.52
N TYR A 295 13.10 1.70 9.16
CA TYR A 295 13.69 0.46 8.67
C TYR A 295 13.17 -0.73 9.48
N VAL A 296 12.63 -1.74 8.80
CA VAL A 296 12.19 -2.99 9.44
C VAL A 296 13.39 -3.78 9.95
N ASP A 297 14.43 -3.91 9.12
CA ASP A 297 15.71 -4.53 9.46
C ASP A 297 16.72 -3.42 9.82
N GLU A 298 16.76 -3.06 11.11
CA GLU A 298 17.36 -1.83 11.65
C GLU A 298 18.90 -1.73 11.55
N GLY A 299 19.58 -2.86 11.33
CA GLY A 299 21.05 -2.93 11.39
C GLY A 299 21.59 -2.59 12.80
N ASP A 300 22.63 -1.74 12.86
CA ASP A 300 23.31 -1.34 14.12
C ASP A 300 22.70 -0.08 14.78
N GLY A 301 21.51 0.37 14.35
CA GLY A 301 20.86 1.61 14.80
C GLY A 301 19.49 1.40 15.44
N ASP A 302 18.74 2.49 15.59
CA ASP A 302 17.32 2.44 16.01
C ASP A 302 16.36 2.35 14.81
N GLY A 303 16.90 2.17 13.60
CA GLY A 303 16.13 2.02 12.38
C GLY A 303 15.35 3.29 11.97
N ILE A 304 15.77 4.47 12.40
CA ILE A 304 15.15 5.75 12.01
C ILE A 304 16.18 6.63 11.30
N HIS A 305 15.78 7.19 10.16
CA HIS A 305 16.54 8.25 9.50
C HIS A 305 15.64 9.44 9.19
N THR A 306 16.18 10.65 9.30
CA THR A 306 15.42 11.89 9.12
C THR A 306 16.20 12.87 8.25
N THR A 307 15.50 13.53 7.33
CA THR A 307 16.10 14.48 6.38
C THR A 307 15.70 15.93 6.67
N THR A 308 14.73 16.14 7.57
CA THR A 308 14.25 17.47 7.96
C THR A 308 14.57 17.76 9.43
N PRO A 309 14.86 19.04 9.79
CA PRO A 309 15.09 19.41 11.19
C PRO A 309 13.90 19.09 12.10
N GLU A 310 12.69 19.17 11.55
CA GLU A 310 11.46 18.88 12.27
C GLU A 310 11.34 17.41 12.66
N MET A 311 11.59 16.48 11.73
CA MET A 311 11.58 15.05 12.04
C MET A 311 12.77 14.64 12.91
N ALA A 312 13.94 15.25 12.70
CA ALA A 312 15.12 15.02 13.53
C ALA A 312 14.87 15.37 15.01
N GLU A 313 14.10 16.43 15.26
CA GLU A 313 13.70 16.83 16.60
C GLU A 313 12.76 15.81 17.25
N LEU A 314 11.77 15.29 16.51
CA LEU A 314 10.89 14.23 17.00
C LEU A 314 11.67 12.95 17.29
N HIS A 315 12.63 12.59 16.44
CA HIS A 315 13.50 11.43 16.65
C HIS A 315 14.36 11.58 17.91
N ARG A 316 14.99 12.75 18.11
CA ARG A 316 15.73 13.05 19.33
C ARG A 316 14.84 12.94 20.57
N GLN A 317 13.62 13.47 20.50
CA GLN A 317 12.65 13.38 21.59
C GLN A 317 12.26 11.92 21.86
N ALA A 318 12.07 11.10 20.82
CA ALA A 318 11.76 9.67 20.98
C ALA A 318 12.88 8.94 21.73
N VAL A 319 14.14 9.15 21.33
CA VAL A 319 15.32 8.57 21.99
C VAL A 319 15.42 9.03 23.44
N GLU A 320 15.17 10.30 23.73
CA GLU A 320 15.19 10.82 25.10
C GLU A 320 14.08 10.25 25.99
N ASN A 321 12.87 10.10 25.44
CA ASN A 321 11.74 9.53 26.16
C ASN A 321 12.04 8.07 26.54
N VAL A 322 12.50 7.26 25.57
CA VAL A 322 12.89 5.86 25.80
C VAL A 322 14.01 5.74 26.84
N LYS A 323 15.04 6.60 26.78
CA LYS A 323 16.13 6.63 27.78
C LYS A 323 15.66 6.97 29.19
N ARG A 324 14.62 7.80 29.34
CA ARG A 324 14.05 8.17 30.64
C ARG A 324 13.13 7.10 31.24
N GLY A 325 12.97 5.96 30.55
CA GLY A 325 12.08 4.88 30.97
C GLY A 325 10.61 5.14 30.62
N GLY A 326 10.34 5.90 29.55
CA GLY A 326 8.99 6.05 28.98
C GLY A 326 8.97 5.77 27.46
N PRO A 327 7.85 5.38 26.83
CA PRO A 327 6.48 5.43 27.34
C PRO A 327 6.28 4.41 28.46
N ALA A 328 5.46 4.73 29.48
CA ALA A 328 5.00 3.72 30.43
C ALA A 328 4.55 2.49 29.62
N PRO A 329 4.80 1.24 30.06
CA PRO A 329 4.27 0.08 29.35
C PRO A 329 2.83 0.40 29.05
N PHE A 330 2.48 0.46 27.75
CA PHE A 330 1.12 0.78 27.33
C PHE A 330 0.24 -0.08 28.21
N PRO A 331 -0.75 0.51 28.92
CA PRO A 331 -1.60 -0.29 29.78
C PRO A 331 -2.00 -1.51 28.96
N ALA A 332 -1.85 -2.71 29.51
CA ALA A 332 -2.59 -3.83 28.97
C ALA A 332 -4.06 -3.40 29.12
N ILE A 333 -4.66 -2.89 28.04
CA ILE A 333 -6.05 -2.46 27.99
C ILE A 333 -6.89 -3.72 27.84
#